data_AF-A0A7C3AF91-F1
#
_entry.id   AF-A0A7C3AF91-F1
#
_cell.length_a   1.000
_cell.length_b   1.000
_cell.length_c   1.000
_cell.angle_alpha   90.00
_cell.angle_beta   90.00
_cell.angle_gamma   90.00
#
_symmetry.space_group_name_H-M   'P 1'
#
loop_
_entity.id
_entity.type
_entity.pdbx_description
1 polymer ?
#
loop_
_entity_poly.entity_id
_entity_poly.type
_entity_poly.pdbx_seq_one_letter_code
_entity_poly.pdbx_strand_id
1 'polypeptide(L)'
;MALTAVIRLDPCIAFYCGGDVKLLSSRITINGDVYVHGELNNSNRANINGDAYVDRYSGNVRDIVGSINDTEVSGITITSPALDPALYAQSYIPDANGQITLTNETLVFNDTFVVNGNLIVNGGFLTINAPKNSPAMLLGGSLTLSNGATINITGYTQITGGIATAWDTNLTICGALHLAVPASITVEIDIDGSGQVVVTADPMAAALRIPGSPVQDWSPAAGAFYKSITRQ
;
A
#
# COMPACT_ATOMS: atom_id res chain seq x y z
N MET A 1 -26.28 34.90 -15.03
CA MET A 1 -25.03 34.14 -15.22
C MET A 1 -25.06 32.98 -14.26
N ALA A 2 -24.97 31.76 -14.76
CA ALA A 2 -24.93 30.56 -13.93
C ALA A 2 -23.53 29.94 -14.01
N LEU A 3 -23.06 29.37 -12.91
CA LEU A 3 -21.82 28.61 -12.86
C LEU A 3 -22.20 27.13 -12.71
N THR A 4 -21.61 26.27 -13.53
CA THR A 4 -21.69 24.81 -13.35
C THR A 4 -20.29 24.29 -13.07
N ALA A 5 -20.14 23.56 -11.98
CA ALA A 5 -18.91 22.86 -11.65
C ALA A 5 -19.19 21.35 -11.56
N VAL A 6 -18.28 20.55 -12.11
CA VAL A 6 -18.27 19.10 -11.91
C VAL A 6 -17.17 18.79 -10.91
N ILE A 7 -17.56 18.25 -9.75
CA ILE A 7 -16.61 17.82 -8.72
C ILE A 7 -16.43 16.31 -8.86
N ARG A 8 -15.17 15.86 -8.87
CA ARG A 8 -14.81 14.46 -8.76
C ARG A 8 -14.28 14.23 -7.36
N LEU A 9 -14.86 13.24 -6.67
CA LEU A 9 -14.31 12.72 -5.42
C LEU A 9 -13.60 11.44 -5.80
N ASP A 10 -12.27 11.50 -5.86
CA ASP A 10 -11.49 10.31 -6.13
C ASP A 10 -11.46 9.39 -4.92
N PRO A 11 -11.30 8.07 -5.12
CA PRO A 11 -10.89 7.19 -4.05
C PRO A 11 -9.57 7.68 -3.45
N CYS A 12 -9.34 7.35 -2.18
CA CYS A 12 -8.03 7.61 -1.58
C CYS A 12 -7.01 6.63 -2.16
N ILE A 13 -5.73 6.99 -2.10
CA ILE A 13 -4.67 6.10 -2.58
C ILE A 13 -4.58 4.88 -1.66
N ALA A 14 -4.95 3.71 -2.19
CA ALA A 14 -4.84 2.44 -1.50
C ALA A 14 -3.40 1.91 -1.60
N PHE A 15 -2.75 2.12 -2.75
CA PHE A 15 -1.47 1.50 -3.06
C PHE A 15 -0.51 2.51 -3.71
N TYR A 16 0.69 2.60 -3.17
CA TYR A 16 1.78 3.42 -3.68
C TYR A 16 3.03 2.57 -3.87
N CYS A 17 3.70 2.71 -5.02
CA CYS A 17 5.01 2.11 -5.27
C CYS A 17 5.97 3.16 -5.83
N GLY A 18 7.14 3.30 -5.21
CA GLY A 18 8.17 4.25 -5.64
C GLY A 18 8.94 3.84 -6.90
N GLY A 19 8.79 2.61 -7.39
CA GLY A 19 9.42 2.09 -8.60
C GLY A 19 8.51 1.20 -9.43
N ASP A 20 9.08 0.32 -10.24
CA ASP A 20 8.31 -0.63 -11.05
C ASP A 20 7.66 -1.69 -10.13
N VAL A 21 6.45 -2.15 -10.48
CA VAL A 21 5.78 -3.23 -9.74
C VAL A 21 5.11 -4.21 -10.69
N LYS A 22 5.22 -5.51 -10.36
CA LYS A 22 4.46 -6.57 -11.01
C LYS A 22 3.43 -7.15 -10.05
N LEU A 23 2.17 -7.13 -10.47
CA LEU A 23 1.08 -7.84 -9.82
C LEU A 23 0.95 -9.20 -10.49
N LEU A 24 1.48 -10.24 -9.84
CA LEU A 24 1.66 -11.55 -10.46
C LEU A 24 0.47 -12.50 -10.33
N SER A 25 -0.63 -12.04 -9.73
CA SER A 25 -1.80 -12.88 -9.48
C SER A 25 -3.13 -12.12 -9.61
N SER A 26 -4.15 -12.77 -10.17
CA SER A 26 -5.52 -12.25 -10.24
C SER A 26 -6.23 -12.22 -8.88
N ARG A 27 -5.56 -12.71 -7.83
CA ARG A 27 -6.03 -12.74 -6.44
C ARG A 27 -5.60 -11.50 -5.65
N ILE A 28 -4.90 -10.58 -6.31
CA ILE A 28 -4.61 -9.26 -5.78
C ILE A 28 -5.82 -8.37 -6.07
N THR A 29 -6.37 -7.73 -5.03
CA THR A 29 -7.45 -6.75 -5.15
C THR A 29 -7.05 -5.46 -4.46
N ILE A 30 -7.15 -4.34 -5.18
CA ILE A 30 -6.87 -3.00 -4.67
C ILE A 30 -8.17 -2.19 -4.77
N ASN A 31 -8.76 -1.82 -3.63
CA ASN A 31 -9.96 -1.00 -3.53
C ASN A 31 -9.57 0.44 -3.22
N GLY A 32 -9.29 1.21 -4.27
CA GLY A 32 -8.85 2.60 -4.20
C GLY A 32 -7.84 2.90 -5.31
N ASP A 33 -7.28 4.09 -5.26
CA ASP A 33 -6.36 4.54 -6.30
C ASP A 33 -4.97 3.93 -6.12
N VAL A 34 -4.30 3.76 -7.25
CA VAL A 34 -2.95 3.21 -7.37
C VAL A 34 -2.03 4.30 -7.90
N TYR A 35 -0.91 4.52 -7.22
CA TYR A 35 0.19 5.33 -7.73
C TYR A 35 1.45 4.49 -7.89
N VAL A 36 2.05 4.52 -9.07
CA VAL A 36 3.32 3.82 -9.35
C VAL A 36 4.23 4.77 -10.11
N HIS A 37 5.35 5.17 -9.51
CA HIS A 37 6.28 6.07 -10.20
C HIS A 37 6.96 5.42 -11.41
N GLY A 38 6.96 4.09 -11.51
CA GLY A 38 7.50 3.35 -12.66
C GLY A 38 6.43 2.68 -13.52
N GLU A 39 6.73 1.46 -13.94
CA GLU A 39 5.83 0.57 -14.65
C GLU A 39 4.93 -0.20 -13.68
N LEU A 40 3.61 -0.07 -13.85
CA LEU A 40 2.64 -1.01 -13.30
C LEU A 40 2.42 -2.15 -14.30
N ASN A 41 2.98 -3.31 -14.00
CA ASN A 41 2.73 -4.54 -14.74
C ASN A 41 1.58 -5.33 -14.08
N ASN A 42 0.40 -5.24 -14.69
CA ASN A 42 -0.80 -5.98 -14.32
C ASN A 42 -1.17 -7.06 -15.37
N SER A 43 -0.18 -7.79 -15.88
CA SER A 43 -0.40 -8.83 -16.89
C SER A 43 -1.17 -10.05 -16.36
N ASN A 44 -1.15 -10.27 -15.05
CA ASN A 44 -1.86 -11.38 -14.39
C ASN A 44 -3.23 -11.00 -13.82
N ARG A 45 -3.79 -9.86 -14.27
CA ARG A 45 -5.19 -9.50 -14.06
C ARG A 45 -5.60 -9.31 -12.59
N ALA A 46 -4.75 -8.66 -11.80
CA ALA A 46 -5.14 -8.14 -10.50
C ALA A 46 -6.29 -7.12 -10.66
N ASN A 47 -7.21 -7.10 -9.70
CA ASN A 47 -8.38 -6.22 -9.75
C ASN A 47 -8.05 -4.87 -9.10
N ILE A 48 -8.14 -3.77 -9.85
CA ILE A 48 -7.93 -2.42 -9.34
C ILE A 48 -9.26 -1.66 -9.44
N ASN A 49 -9.91 -1.47 -8.29
CA ASN A 49 -11.18 -0.78 -8.15
C ASN A 49 -10.96 0.71 -7.83
N GLY A 50 -10.24 1.40 -8.71
CA GLY A 50 -9.89 2.82 -8.61
C GLY A 50 -9.14 3.28 -9.85
N ASP A 51 -8.55 4.46 -9.77
CA ASP A 51 -7.69 5.02 -10.81
C ASP A 51 -6.24 4.50 -10.68
N ALA A 52 -5.50 4.51 -11.80
CA ALA A 52 -4.09 4.19 -11.83
C ALA A 52 -3.29 5.37 -12.39
N TYR A 53 -2.41 5.93 -11.56
CA TYR A 53 -1.48 6.99 -11.91
C TYR A 53 -0.08 6.39 -12.02
N VAL A 54 0.38 6.14 -13.25
CA VAL A 54 1.58 5.35 -13.52
C VAL A 54 2.39 5.94 -14.66
N ASP A 55 3.72 5.89 -14.58
CA ASP A 55 4.57 6.37 -15.69
C ASP A 55 4.42 5.45 -16.92
N ARG A 56 4.33 4.14 -16.68
CA ARG A 56 4.11 3.12 -17.71
C ARG A 56 3.10 2.10 -17.22
N TYR A 57 2.25 1.61 -18.12
CA TYR A 57 1.30 0.54 -17.82
C TYR A 57 1.51 -0.63 -18.79
N SER A 58 1.63 -1.85 -18.25
CA SER A 58 1.62 -3.09 -19.04
C SER A 58 0.60 -4.06 -18.47
N GLY A 59 -0.42 -4.43 -19.25
CA GLY A 59 -1.51 -5.28 -18.77
C GLY A 59 -2.79 -5.06 -19.55
N ASN A 60 -3.89 -5.60 -19.04
CA ASN A 60 -5.21 -5.41 -19.62
C ASN A 60 -5.98 -4.32 -18.88
N VAL A 61 -6.25 -3.22 -19.58
CA VAL A 61 -6.97 -2.05 -19.04
C VAL A 61 -8.32 -2.41 -18.41
N ARG A 62 -8.97 -3.51 -18.85
CA ARG A 62 -10.25 -3.96 -18.28
C ARG A 62 -10.17 -4.40 -16.82
N ASP A 63 -8.97 -4.68 -16.32
CA ASP A 63 -8.76 -5.08 -14.93
C ASP A 63 -8.58 -3.83 -14.00
N ILE A 64 -8.72 -2.62 -14.57
CA ILE A 64 -8.82 -1.33 -13.86
C ILE A 64 -10.24 -0.77 -14.08
N VAL A 65 -10.99 -0.55 -13.00
CA VAL A 65 -12.37 -0.03 -13.05
C VAL A 65 -12.39 1.48 -13.33
N GLY A 66 -11.41 2.22 -12.79
CA GLY A 66 -11.25 3.65 -13.02
C GLY A 66 -10.54 3.97 -14.33
N SER A 67 -9.79 5.06 -14.32
CA SER A 67 -9.00 5.57 -15.42
C SER A 67 -7.52 5.25 -15.25
N ILE A 68 -6.79 5.19 -16.36
CA ILE A 68 -5.33 5.14 -16.36
C ILE A 68 -4.82 6.49 -16.83
N ASN A 69 -3.98 7.14 -16.03
CA ASN A 69 -3.34 8.41 -16.34
C ASN A 69 -4.31 9.46 -16.87
N ASP A 70 -5.40 9.70 -16.12
CA ASP A 70 -6.34 10.75 -16.47
C ASP A 70 -5.60 12.09 -16.63
N THR A 71 -5.59 12.60 -17.86
CA THR A 71 -4.87 13.81 -18.24
C THR A 71 -5.38 15.05 -17.52
N GLU A 72 -6.59 15.00 -16.96
CA GLU A 72 -7.16 16.08 -16.15
C GLU A 72 -6.42 16.27 -14.82
N VAL A 73 -5.61 15.28 -14.40
CA VAL A 73 -4.84 15.27 -13.16
C VAL A 73 -3.33 15.49 -13.42
N SER A 74 -2.97 15.89 -14.64
CA SER A 74 -1.57 16.13 -15.02
C SER A 74 -0.94 17.23 -14.14
N GLY A 75 0.15 16.91 -13.46
CA GLY A 75 0.89 17.83 -12.60
C GLY A 75 0.71 17.62 -11.09
N ILE A 76 -0.14 16.67 -10.66
CA ILE A 76 -0.19 16.29 -9.25
C ILE A 76 1.03 15.44 -8.91
N THR A 77 1.90 15.98 -8.06
CA THR A 77 2.95 15.19 -7.42
C THR A 77 2.34 14.48 -6.22
N ILE A 78 2.07 13.20 -6.38
CA ILE A 78 1.67 12.34 -5.25
C ILE A 78 2.93 12.02 -4.46
N THR A 79 3.10 12.68 -3.31
CA THR A 79 4.18 12.39 -2.38
C THR A 79 3.68 11.43 -1.30
N SER A 80 4.28 10.25 -1.22
CA SER A 80 4.16 9.37 -0.07
C SER A 80 5.25 9.69 0.95
N PRO A 81 4.97 9.68 2.27
CA PRO A 81 5.98 9.89 3.27
C PRO A 81 6.85 8.64 3.33
N ALA A 82 8.10 8.75 2.90
CA ALA A 82 9.11 7.77 3.27
C ALA A 82 9.38 7.93 4.77
N LEU A 83 8.77 7.06 5.58
CA LEU A 83 8.99 7.04 7.02
C LEU A 83 10.31 6.36 7.33
N ASP A 84 11.11 6.96 8.20
CA ASP A 84 12.29 6.33 8.78
C ASP A 84 11.84 5.43 9.96
N PRO A 85 12.02 4.09 9.87
CA PRO A 85 11.68 3.18 10.96
C PRO A 85 12.38 3.54 12.28
N ALA A 86 13.53 4.22 12.26
CA ALA A 86 14.25 4.64 13.45
C ALA A 86 13.55 5.72 14.28
N LEU A 87 12.55 6.41 13.71
CA LEU A 87 11.71 7.38 14.43
C LEU A 87 10.65 6.72 15.33
N TYR A 88 10.47 5.41 15.19
CA TYR A 88 9.46 4.63 15.90
C TYR A 88 10.17 3.58 16.78
N ALA A 89 9.63 3.32 17.97
CA ALA A 89 10.19 2.31 18.86
C ALA A 89 10.08 0.93 18.18
N GLN A 90 11.20 0.19 18.12
CA GLN A 90 11.18 -1.16 17.58
C GLN A 90 10.31 -2.08 18.45
N SER A 91 9.35 -2.75 17.82
CA SER A 91 8.47 -3.70 18.52
C SER A 91 9.18 -5.02 18.77
N TYR A 92 10.14 -5.39 17.91
CA TYR A 92 10.92 -6.62 17.98
C TYR A 92 12.37 -6.39 17.61
N ILE A 93 13.26 -7.17 18.24
CA ILE A 93 14.66 -7.23 17.91
C ILE A 93 14.83 -8.30 16.82
N PRO A 94 15.33 -7.95 15.62
CA PRO A 94 15.58 -8.94 14.59
C PRO A 94 16.70 -9.91 15.01
N ASP A 95 16.75 -11.08 14.38
CA ASP A 95 17.83 -12.03 14.54
C ASP A 95 19.16 -11.50 13.97
N ALA A 96 20.23 -12.31 14.04
CA ALA A 96 21.55 -11.93 13.53
C ALA A 96 21.57 -11.61 12.03
N ASN A 97 20.52 -11.98 11.27
CA ASN A 97 20.37 -11.72 9.85
C ASN A 97 19.44 -10.53 9.55
N GLY A 98 18.95 -9.83 10.57
CA GLY A 98 17.97 -8.75 10.37
C GLY A 98 16.57 -9.28 10.10
N GLN A 99 16.24 -10.51 10.53
CA GLN A 99 14.96 -11.16 10.23
C GLN A 99 14.16 -11.45 11.49
N ILE A 100 12.84 -11.37 11.36
CA ILE A 100 11.89 -11.91 12.34
C ILE A 100 11.11 -13.02 11.65
N THR A 101 11.03 -14.18 12.31
CA THR A 101 10.22 -15.31 11.85
C THR A 101 9.16 -15.62 12.90
N LEU A 102 7.90 -15.48 12.53
CA LEU A 102 6.75 -15.89 13.35
C LEU A 102 6.28 -17.26 12.85
N THR A 103 6.19 -18.26 13.72
CA THR A 103 5.82 -19.63 13.32
C THR A 103 4.61 -20.13 14.09
N ASN A 104 3.46 -20.28 13.41
CA ASN A 104 2.20 -20.74 14.00
C ASN A 104 1.75 -19.92 15.23
N GLU A 105 2.10 -18.64 15.28
CA GLU A 105 1.74 -17.74 16.38
C GLU A 105 0.47 -16.97 16.05
N THR A 106 -0.31 -16.63 17.08
CA THR A 106 -1.39 -15.66 16.99
C THR A 106 -0.98 -14.42 17.76
N LEU A 107 -0.63 -13.34 17.05
CA LEU A 107 -0.19 -12.08 17.64
C LEU A 107 -1.15 -10.96 17.29
N VAL A 108 -1.40 -10.07 18.26
CA VAL A 108 -2.22 -8.88 18.08
C VAL A 108 -1.47 -7.67 18.61
N PHE A 109 -1.22 -6.69 17.75
CA PHE A 109 -0.62 -5.41 18.07
C PHE A 109 -1.67 -4.31 17.98
N ASN A 110 -1.67 -3.41 18.97
CA ASN A 110 -2.49 -2.19 18.96
C ASN A 110 -1.59 -0.93 18.94
N ASP A 111 -0.40 -1.08 18.35
CA ASP A 111 0.61 -0.04 18.16
C ASP A 111 1.32 -0.26 16.81
N THR A 112 2.26 0.62 16.48
CA THR A 112 3.12 0.49 15.31
C THR A 112 3.98 -0.77 15.44
N PHE A 113 3.91 -1.66 14.44
CA PHE A 113 4.78 -2.82 14.31
C PHE A 113 5.99 -2.47 13.44
N VAL A 114 7.17 -2.40 14.05
CA VAL A 114 8.41 -1.97 13.37
C VAL A 114 9.42 -3.11 13.30
N VAL A 115 9.93 -3.37 12.10
CA VAL A 115 10.96 -4.38 11.83
C VAL A 115 12.01 -3.80 10.91
N ASN A 116 13.26 -3.68 11.39
CA ASN A 116 14.38 -3.18 10.59
C ASN A 116 15.03 -4.28 9.74
N GLY A 117 14.23 -4.92 8.89
CA GLY A 117 14.67 -5.98 7.99
C GLY A 117 13.51 -6.84 7.50
N ASN A 118 13.68 -8.16 7.38
CA ASN A 118 12.66 -9.04 6.79
C ASN A 118 11.67 -9.56 7.84
N LEU A 119 10.41 -9.68 7.46
CA LEU A 119 9.37 -10.38 8.24
C LEU A 119 8.94 -11.64 7.49
N ILE A 120 9.14 -12.80 8.12
CA ILE A 120 8.57 -14.07 7.67
C ILE A 120 7.44 -14.45 8.63
N VAL A 121 6.25 -14.69 8.08
CA VAL A 121 5.14 -15.29 8.82
C VAL A 121 4.85 -16.65 8.22
N ASN A 122 5.11 -17.69 9.01
CA ASN A 122 5.02 -19.07 8.60
C ASN A 122 3.89 -19.78 9.37
N GLY A 123 2.71 -19.84 8.76
CA GLY A 123 1.47 -20.16 9.45
C GLY A 123 1.05 -19.09 10.46
N GLY A 124 -0.05 -19.34 11.17
CA GLY A 124 -0.54 -18.45 12.23
C GLY A 124 -1.29 -17.21 11.72
N PHE A 125 -1.47 -16.26 12.64
CA PHE A 125 -2.33 -15.10 12.46
C PHE A 125 -1.73 -13.85 13.13
N LEU A 126 -1.48 -12.81 12.34
CA LEU A 126 -0.97 -11.53 12.84
C LEU A 126 -2.00 -10.43 12.58
N THR A 127 -2.46 -9.77 13.64
CA THR A 127 -3.29 -8.56 13.52
C THR A 127 -2.51 -7.36 14.03
N ILE A 128 -2.53 -6.27 13.26
CA ILE A 128 -1.91 -4.99 13.63
C ILE A 128 -2.94 -3.88 13.47
N ASN A 129 -3.26 -3.19 14.57
CA ASN A 129 -4.16 -2.05 14.59
C ASN A 129 -3.38 -0.82 15.01
N ALA A 130 -3.13 0.10 14.08
CA ALA A 130 -2.45 1.34 14.41
C ALA A 130 -3.32 2.24 15.29
N PRO A 131 -2.73 2.96 16.25
CA PRO A 131 -3.32 4.15 16.81
C PRO A 131 -3.58 5.19 15.72
N LYS A 132 -4.55 6.07 15.96
CA LYS A 132 -4.83 7.19 15.05
C LYS A 132 -3.58 8.02 14.80
N ASN A 133 -3.34 8.37 13.53
CA ASN A 133 -2.21 9.18 13.08
C ASN A 133 -0.83 8.51 13.25
N SER A 134 -0.78 7.18 13.37
CA SER A 134 0.45 6.40 13.43
C SER A 134 0.50 5.37 12.30
N PRO A 135 1.69 5.00 11.82
CA PRO A 135 1.81 3.85 10.93
C PRO A 135 1.38 2.57 11.65
N ALA A 136 0.80 1.64 10.92
CA ALA A 136 0.50 0.30 11.41
C ALA A 136 1.76 -0.57 11.36
N MET A 137 2.43 -0.61 10.21
CA MET A 137 3.60 -1.46 10.02
C MET A 137 4.69 -0.73 9.24
N LEU A 138 5.94 -0.84 9.72
CA LEU A 138 7.14 -0.35 9.06
C LEU A 138 8.13 -1.50 8.90
N LEU A 139 8.38 -1.90 7.66
CA LEU A 139 9.27 -3.00 7.31
C LEU A 139 10.45 -2.50 6.47
N GLY A 140 11.66 -2.59 7.03
CA GLY A 140 12.90 -2.20 6.35
C GLY A 140 13.33 -3.16 5.23
N GLY A 141 12.75 -4.36 5.17
CA GLY A 141 13.01 -5.39 4.17
C GLY A 141 11.73 -5.90 3.50
N SER A 142 11.69 -7.19 3.19
CA SER A 142 10.57 -7.86 2.51
C SER A 142 9.64 -8.57 3.48
N LEU A 143 8.38 -8.71 3.08
CA LEU A 143 7.36 -9.52 3.74
C LEU A 143 7.23 -10.86 3.02
N THR A 144 7.32 -11.96 3.76
CA THR A 144 7.08 -13.31 3.24
C THR A 144 6.03 -14.03 4.06
N LEU A 145 4.97 -14.49 3.40
CA LEU A 145 3.90 -15.30 4.00
C LEU A 145 3.99 -16.73 3.49
N SER A 146 3.89 -17.72 4.37
CA SER A 146 3.84 -19.13 3.98
C SER A 146 2.91 -19.97 4.86
N ASN A 147 2.59 -21.18 4.40
CA ASN A 147 1.89 -22.22 5.15
C ASN A 147 0.59 -21.75 5.84
N GLY A 148 -0.29 -21.06 5.09
CA GLY A 148 -1.57 -20.59 5.64
C GLY A 148 -1.49 -19.35 6.53
N ALA A 149 -0.35 -18.66 6.57
CA ALA A 149 -0.18 -17.41 7.31
C ALA A 149 -1.23 -16.37 6.90
N THR A 150 -1.82 -15.71 7.89
CA THR A 150 -2.77 -14.62 7.68
C THR A 150 -2.30 -13.36 8.40
N ILE A 151 -2.26 -12.23 7.70
CA ILE A 151 -1.97 -10.90 8.26
C ILE A 151 -3.17 -9.98 8.00
N ASN A 152 -3.63 -9.30 9.05
CA ASN A 152 -4.63 -8.24 8.98
C ASN A 152 -4.05 -6.95 9.54
N ILE A 153 -4.03 -5.89 8.75
CA ILE A 153 -3.49 -4.59 9.13
C ILE A 153 -4.56 -3.52 8.98
N THR A 154 -4.75 -2.72 10.02
CA THR A 154 -5.53 -1.47 9.96
C THR A 154 -4.59 -0.29 10.15
N GLY A 155 -4.37 0.47 9.08
CA GLY A 155 -3.58 1.70 9.05
C GLY A 155 -2.56 1.75 7.89
N TYR A 156 -1.64 2.71 7.96
CA TYR A 156 -0.60 2.88 6.94
C TYR A 156 0.51 1.84 7.08
N THR A 157 0.84 1.16 6.00
CA THR A 157 1.89 0.12 5.94
C THR A 157 2.98 0.52 4.96
N GLN A 158 4.23 0.56 5.42
CA GLN A 158 5.39 0.78 4.56
C GLN A 158 6.28 -0.46 4.55
N ILE A 159 6.63 -0.91 3.34
CA ILE A 159 7.55 -2.04 3.10
C ILE A 159 8.61 -1.57 2.11
N THR A 160 9.89 -1.70 2.46
CA THR A 160 11.00 -1.27 1.59
C THR A 160 11.40 -2.33 0.57
N GLY A 161 11.02 -3.59 0.80
CA GLY A 161 11.22 -4.71 -0.12
C GLY A 161 9.95 -5.13 -0.85
N GLY A 162 9.85 -6.42 -1.16
CA GLY A 162 8.70 -7.01 -1.82
C GLY A 162 7.74 -7.74 -0.89
N ILE A 163 6.64 -8.23 -1.47
CA ILE A 163 5.67 -9.09 -0.79
C ILE A 163 5.61 -10.41 -1.54
N ALA A 164 6.09 -11.47 -0.90
CA ALA A 164 5.98 -12.83 -1.43
C ALA A 164 4.98 -13.62 -0.58
N THR A 165 4.03 -14.29 -1.23
CA THR A 165 3.03 -15.08 -0.53
C THR A 165 2.93 -16.48 -1.14
N ALA A 166 2.99 -17.51 -0.31
CA ALA A 166 2.87 -18.90 -0.73
C ALA A 166 1.41 -19.38 -0.66
N TRP A 167 1.20 -20.69 -0.77
CA TRP A 167 -0.15 -21.26 -0.80
C TRP A 167 -0.95 -20.93 0.48
N ASP A 168 -2.21 -20.58 0.25
CA ASP A 168 -3.26 -20.40 1.24
C ASP A 168 -3.02 -19.26 2.25
N THR A 169 -2.16 -18.31 1.91
CA THR A 169 -1.88 -17.15 2.77
C THR A 169 -2.77 -15.96 2.45
N ASN A 170 -3.09 -15.14 3.46
CA ASN A 170 -3.94 -13.96 3.29
C ASN A 170 -3.25 -12.71 3.84
N LEU A 171 -3.18 -11.65 3.03
CA LEU A 171 -2.78 -10.32 3.48
C LEU A 171 -3.93 -9.35 3.26
N THR A 172 -4.46 -8.79 4.33
CA THR A 172 -5.48 -7.75 4.26
C THR A 172 -4.96 -6.47 4.88
N ILE A 173 -5.03 -5.37 4.13
CA ILE A 173 -4.66 -4.03 4.59
C ILE A 173 -5.87 -3.12 4.42
N CYS A 174 -6.39 -2.58 5.52
CA CYS A 174 -7.38 -1.50 5.54
C CYS A 174 -6.67 -0.20 5.90
N GLY A 175 -6.40 0.65 4.91
CA GLY A 175 -5.53 1.82 5.06
C GLY A 175 -4.83 2.12 3.74
N ALA A 176 -3.50 2.12 3.76
CA ALA A 176 -2.69 2.30 2.57
C ALA A 176 -1.43 1.43 2.63
N LEU A 177 -1.05 0.86 1.49
CA LEU A 177 0.20 0.11 1.31
C LEU A 177 1.19 0.95 0.50
N HIS A 178 2.35 1.23 1.08
CA HIS A 178 3.48 1.89 0.43
C HIS A 178 4.64 0.90 0.27
N LEU A 179 4.94 0.52 -0.97
CA LEU A 179 6.20 -0.12 -1.33
C LEU A 179 7.26 0.95 -1.60
N ALA A 180 8.06 1.23 -0.56
CA ALA A 180 9.07 2.28 -0.53
C ALA A 180 10.37 1.87 -1.26
N VAL A 181 10.21 1.37 -2.48
CA VAL A 181 11.34 1.02 -3.35
C VAL A 181 11.78 2.21 -4.21
N PRO A 182 13.09 2.35 -4.49
CA PRO A 182 13.58 3.31 -5.48
C PRO A 182 12.99 3.06 -6.87
N ALA A 183 12.91 4.14 -7.66
CA ALA A 183 12.39 4.13 -9.04
C ALA A 183 13.02 3.07 -9.97
N SER A 184 14.28 2.71 -9.73
CA SER A 184 15.04 1.75 -10.53
C SER A 184 14.84 0.28 -10.12
N ILE A 185 14.02 0.00 -9.11
CA ILE A 185 13.80 -1.35 -8.59
C ILE A 185 12.42 -1.83 -9.00
N THR A 186 12.34 -3.07 -9.47
CA THR A 186 11.08 -3.78 -9.68
C THR A 186 10.74 -4.61 -8.46
N VAL A 187 9.52 -4.45 -7.95
CA VAL A 187 8.97 -5.30 -6.90
C VAL A 187 7.92 -6.24 -7.47
N GLU A 188 7.85 -7.44 -6.91
CA GLU A 188 6.83 -8.42 -7.25
C GLU A 188 5.90 -8.58 -6.05
N ILE A 189 4.59 -8.53 -6.31
CA ILE A 189 3.56 -9.03 -5.39
C ILE A 189 3.07 -10.32 -6.01
N ASP A 190 3.43 -11.43 -5.37
CA ASP A 190 3.11 -12.76 -5.86
C ASP A 190 2.20 -13.52 -4.88
N ILE A 191 1.21 -14.21 -5.44
CA ILE A 191 0.28 -15.07 -4.71
C ILE A 191 0.12 -16.38 -5.45
N ASP A 192 0.73 -17.40 -4.87
CA ASP A 192 0.54 -18.78 -5.28
C ASP A 192 -0.65 -19.42 -4.55
N GLY A 193 -1.32 -20.37 -5.20
CA GLY A 193 -2.35 -21.20 -4.56
C GLY A 193 -3.69 -20.49 -4.33
N SER A 194 -4.34 -20.74 -3.18
CA SER A 194 -5.70 -20.25 -2.89
C SER A 194 -5.79 -18.94 -2.09
N GLY A 195 -4.65 -18.36 -1.72
CA GLY A 195 -4.55 -17.13 -0.94
C GLY A 195 -5.06 -15.86 -1.62
N GLN A 196 -4.96 -14.71 -0.93
CA GLN A 196 -5.30 -13.40 -1.48
C GLN A 196 -4.50 -12.25 -0.84
N VAL A 197 -4.31 -11.17 -1.60
CA VAL A 197 -3.83 -9.87 -1.10
C VAL A 197 -4.93 -8.86 -1.38
N VAL A 198 -5.46 -8.25 -0.33
CA VAL A 198 -6.51 -7.24 -0.42
C VAL A 198 -6.03 -5.97 0.24
N VAL A 199 -5.97 -4.88 -0.52
CA VAL A 199 -5.66 -3.55 -0.01
C VAL A 199 -6.87 -2.67 -0.23
N THR A 200 -7.44 -2.14 0.84
CA THR A 200 -8.61 -1.25 0.79
C THR A 200 -8.23 0.10 1.35
N ALA A 201 -8.42 1.15 0.53
CA ALA A 201 -8.21 2.53 0.93
C ALA A 201 -9.07 2.87 2.16
N ASP A 202 -8.41 3.30 3.23
CA ASP A 202 -9.05 3.96 4.38
C ASP A 202 -8.19 5.16 4.79
N PRO A 203 -8.55 6.38 4.36
CA PRO A 203 -7.75 7.58 4.61
C PRO A 203 -7.69 7.96 6.09
N MET A 204 -8.69 7.58 6.88
CA MET A 204 -8.70 7.87 8.31
C MET A 204 -7.77 6.91 9.05
N ALA A 205 -7.77 5.64 8.67
CA ALA A 205 -6.83 4.66 9.22
C ALA A 205 -5.38 4.95 8.79
N ALA A 206 -5.17 5.40 7.55
CA ALA A 206 -3.84 5.63 7.00
C ALA A 206 -3.28 7.05 7.21
N ALA A 207 -4.02 7.94 7.88
CA ALA A 207 -3.49 9.24 8.26
C ALA A 207 -2.29 9.09 9.21
N LEU A 208 -1.32 10.00 9.08
CA LEU A 208 -0.07 10.01 9.82
C LEU A 208 0.20 11.39 10.40
N ARG A 209 0.76 11.41 11.60
CA ARG A 209 1.40 12.59 12.21
C ARG A 209 2.87 12.26 12.39
N ILE A 210 3.69 12.76 11.48
CA ILE A 210 5.12 12.45 11.37
C ILE A 210 5.89 13.34 12.35
N PRO A 211 6.62 12.77 13.33
CA PRO A 211 7.46 13.53 14.23
C PRO A 211 8.53 14.33 13.47
N GLY A 212 8.74 15.59 13.84
CA GLY A 212 9.72 16.46 13.18
C GLY A 212 9.65 17.91 13.66
N SER A 213 10.47 18.78 13.06
CA SER A 213 10.42 20.23 13.26
C SER A 213 10.39 20.94 11.89
N PRO A 214 9.20 21.32 11.38
CA PRO A 214 7.88 21.18 12.00
C PRO A 214 7.36 19.73 11.98
N VAL A 215 6.39 19.43 12.85
CA VAL A 215 5.57 18.22 12.74
C VAL A 215 4.78 18.28 11.43
N GLN A 216 4.70 17.17 10.72
CA GLN A 216 3.97 17.08 9.46
C GLN A 216 2.77 16.15 9.61
N ASP A 217 1.60 16.59 9.19
CA ASP A 217 0.42 15.75 9.07
C ASP A 217 0.30 15.30 7.61
N TRP A 218 0.14 14.01 7.37
CA TRP A 218 -0.03 13.42 6.04
C TRP A 218 -1.24 12.47 6.04
N SER A 219 -1.92 12.36 4.92
CA SER A 219 -2.97 11.37 4.70
C SER A 219 -3.01 10.99 3.23
N PRO A 220 -3.35 9.74 2.88
CA PRO A 220 -3.60 9.36 1.49
C PRO A 220 -4.96 9.85 1.01
N ALA A 221 -5.63 10.73 1.77
CA ALA A 221 -6.93 11.29 1.43
C ALA A 221 -6.95 11.80 -0.01
N ALA A 222 -7.99 11.38 -0.73
CA ALA A 222 -8.30 11.88 -2.05
C ALA A 222 -8.38 13.40 -2.03
N GLY A 223 -7.73 14.05 -2.99
CA GLY A 223 -8.09 15.42 -3.30
C GLY A 223 -9.51 15.45 -3.85
N ALA A 224 -10.30 16.45 -3.44
CA ALA A 224 -11.47 16.82 -4.23
C ALA A 224 -10.98 17.70 -5.38
N PHE A 225 -11.08 17.21 -6.61
CA PHE A 225 -10.67 17.96 -7.79
C PHE A 225 -11.90 18.50 -8.52
N TYR A 226 -11.81 19.76 -8.95
CA TYR A 226 -12.75 20.29 -9.91
C TYR A 226 -12.42 19.70 -11.27
N LYS A 227 -13.28 18.82 -11.77
CA LYS A 227 -13.15 18.24 -13.10
C LYS A 227 -13.27 19.32 -14.18
N SER A 228 -14.24 20.23 -14.02
CA SER A 228 -14.38 21.41 -14.86
C SER A 228 -15.24 22.48 -14.18
N ILE A 229 -15.00 23.74 -14.54
CA ILE A 229 -15.84 24.89 -14.17
C ILE A 229 -16.24 25.59 -15.45
N THR A 230 -17.54 25.60 -15.75
CA THR A 230 -18.09 26.24 -16.94
C THR A 230 -18.97 27.41 -16.52
N ARG A 231 -18.71 28.58 -17.10
CA ARG A 231 -19.54 29.78 -16.94
C ARG A 231 -20.56 29.85 -18.07
N GLN A 232 -21.84 29.98 -17.71
CA GLN A 232 -22.97 30.22 -18.64
C GLN A 232 -23.36 31.69 -18.66
#